data_AF-A0A7K3Z4Y2-F1
#
_entry.id   AF-A0A7K3Z4Y2-F1
#
_cell.length_a   1.000
_cell.length_b   1.000
_cell.length_c   1.000
_cell.angle_alpha   90.00
_cell.angle_beta   90.00
_cell.angle_gamma   90.00
#
_symmetry.space_group_name_H-M   'P 1'
#
loop_
_entity.id
_entity.type
_entity.pdbx_description
1 polymer ?
#
loop_
_entity_poly.entity_id
_entity_poly.type
_entity_poly.pdbx_seq_one_letter_code
_entity_poly.pdbx_strand_id
1 'polypeptide(L)'
;MQKKRNFIFLHATYYRTFARITRKLKAEDFLNADSFKTRDEVMRIFAAECYELAEEFAKQNKQNLSLQYAKLSAKMLGLSLRPKKLSDLDEIKRVLAELKAQEKVE
;
A
#
# COMPACT_ATOMS: atom_id res chain seq x y z
N MET A 1 18.75 -14.38 15.11
CA MET A 1 17.47 -13.64 15.01
C MET A 1 17.69 -12.26 14.35
N GLN A 2 17.62 -12.13 13.03
CA GLN A 2 17.98 -10.87 12.34
C GLN A 2 17.02 -10.41 11.22
N LYS A 3 15.82 -11.00 11.09
CA LYS A 3 14.89 -10.69 9.98
C LYS A 3 13.90 -9.52 10.21
N LYS A 4 13.83 -8.94 11.41
CA LYS A 4 12.80 -7.93 11.74
C LYS A 4 13.20 -6.46 11.49
N ARG A 5 14.48 -6.14 11.29
CA ARG A 5 14.95 -4.74 11.19
C ARG A 5 14.79 -4.11 9.80
N ASN A 6 14.69 -4.90 8.74
CA ASN A 6 14.65 -4.36 7.37
C ASN A 6 13.26 -3.85 6.94
N PHE A 7 12.18 -4.34 7.56
CA PHE A 7 10.81 -3.93 7.19
C PHE A 7 10.50 -2.48 7.57
N ILE A 8 11.03 -2.01 8.69
CA ILE A 8 10.79 -0.66 9.20
C ILE A 8 11.53 0.37 8.32
N PHE A 9 12.73 0.02 7.84
CA PHE A 9 13.52 0.89 6.96
C PHE A 9 12.88 1.07 5.59
N LEU A 10 12.35 0.00 4.98
CA LEU A 10 11.60 0.09 3.73
C LEU A 10 10.38 1.02 3.89
N HIS A 11 9.56 0.81 4.92
CA HIS A 11 8.43 1.71 5.21
C HIS A 11 8.90 3.15 5.36
N ALA A 12 9.93 3.42 6.17
CA ALA A 12 10.42 4.78 6.41
C ALA A 12 10.93 5.48 5.15
N THR A 13 11.57 4.75 4.22
CA THR A 13 12.00 5.32 2.93
C THR A 13 10.82 5.66 2.03
N TYR A 14 9.80 4.80 1.96
CA TYR A 14 8.57 5.11 1.22
C TYR A 14 7.85 6.32 1.85
N TYR A 15 7.71 6.36 3.17
CA TYR A 15 7.08 7.48 3.90
C TYR A 15 7.79 8.81 3.69
N ARG A 16 9.12 8.84 3.59
CA ARG A 16 9.86 10.09 3.30
C ARG A 16 9.54 10.67 1.93
N THR A 17 9.28 9.83 0.92
CA THR A 17 8.77 10.28 -0.39
C THR A 17 7.33 10.78 -0.31
N PHE A 18 6.47 10.17 0.53
CA PHE A 18 5.09 10.63 0.74
C PHE A 18 4.99 11.95 1.51
N ALA A 19 5.83 12.14 2.54
CA ALA A 19 5.82 13.32 3.40
C ALA A 19 6.17 14.63 2.68
N ARG A 20 6.69 14.57 1.44
CA ARG A 20 7.05 15.75 0.64
C ARG A 20 5.88 16.29 -0.17
N ILE A 21 4.73 15.62 -0.14
CA ILE A 21 3.55 15.97 -0.92
C ILE A 21 2.65 16.86 -0.05
N THR A 22 2.87 18.17 -0.15
CA THR A 22 2.21 19.19 0.68
C THR A 22 0.93 19.76 0.06
N ARG A 23 0.57 19.36 -1.16
CA ARG A 23 -0.55 19.91 -1.93
C ARG A 23 -1.61 18.84 -2.20
N LYS A 24 -2.89 19.19 -2.00
CA LYS A 24 -4.04 18.39 -2.45
C LYS A 24 -4.27 18.54 -3.96
N LEU A 25 -4.54 17.43 -4.64
CA LEU A 25 -4.86 17.41 -6.06
C LEU A 25 -6.21 18.06 -6.34
N LYS A 26 -6.28 18.71 -7.49
CA LYS A 26 -7.51 19.19 -8.10
C LYS A 26 -7.74 18.49 -9.43
N ALA A 27 -8.96 18.58 -9.95
CA ALA A 27 -9.32 17.97 -11.23
C ALA A 27 -8.44 18.52 -12.38
N GLU A 28 -8.09 19.80 -12.34
CA GLU A 28 -7.27 20.44 -13.37
C GLU A 28 -5.85 19.84 -13.44
N ASP A 29 -5.34 19.27 -12.34
CA ASP A 29 -4.00 18.67 -12.30
C ASP A 29 -3.91 17.42 -13.16
N PHE A 30 -5.00 16.66 -13.29
CA PHE A 30 -5.08 15.51 -14.18
C PHE A 30 -5.21 15.92 -15.64
N LEU A 31 -5.95 17.01 -15.91
CA LEU A 31 -6.15 17.54 -17.26
C LEU A 31 -4.89 18.18 -17.82
N ASN A 32 -4.12 18.88 -16.98
CA ASN A 32 -2.90 19.59 -17.37
C ASN A 32 -1.64 18.70 -17.36
N ALA A 33 -1.78 17.41 -17.06
CA ALA A 33 -0.66 16.48 -17.00
C ALA A 33 -0.24 16.01 -18.40
N ASP A 34 0.48 16.88 -19.13
CA ASP A 34 0.83 16.66 -20.54
C ASP A 34 2.05 15.76 -20.76
N SER A 35 2.87 15.53 -19.72
CA SER A 35 4.08 14.72 -19.81
C SER A 35 3.98 13.46 -18.95
N PHE A 36 4.73 12.42 -19.32
CA PHE A 36 4.82 11.20 -18.49
C PHE A 36 5.30 11.50 -17.07
N LYS A 37 6.24 12.45 -16.94
CA LYS A 37 6.76 12.86 -15.63
C LYS A 37 5.67 13.52 -14.78
N THR A 38 4.92 14.46 -15.35
CA THR A 38 3.85 15.16 -14.61
C THR A 38 2.69 14.21 -14.27
N ARG A 39 2.36 13.26 -15.15
CA ARG A 39 1.38 12.21 -14.85
C ARG A 39 1.82 11.30 -13.70
N ASP A 40 3.09 10.91 -13.67
CA ASP A 40 3.66 10.10 -12.57
C ASP A 40 3.66 10.88 -11.24
N GLU A 41 4.01 12.17 -11.28
CA GLU A 41 3.93 13.05 -10.11
C GLU A 41 2.48 13.16 -9.59
N VAL A 42 1.51 13.40 -10.46
CA VAL A 42 0.08 13.42 -10.10
C VAL A 42 -0.36 12.08 -9.50
N MET A 43 0.03 10.96 -10.09
CA MET A 43 -0.30 9.63 -9.56
C MET A 43 0.29 9.38 -8.18
N ARG A 44 1.53 9.82 -7.91
CA ARG A 44 2.16 9.68 -6.58
C ARG A 44 1.44 10.51 -5.53
N ILE A 45 1.02 11.73 -5.88
CA ILE A 45 0.23 12.58 -4.97
C ILE A 45 -1.12 11.94 -4.67
N PHE A 46 -1.79 11.42 -5.71
CA PHE A 46 -3.07 10.77 -5.54
C PHE A 46 -2.98 9.49 -4.69
N ALA A 47 -1.91 8.71 -4.86
CA ALA A 47 -1.63 7.55 -4.03
C ALA A 47 -1.41 7.93 -2.55
N ALA A 48 -0.79 9.07 -2.27
CA ALA A 48 -0.61 9.60 -0.91
C ALA A 48 -1.97 9.92 -0.28
N GLU A 49 -2.83 10.65 -0.98
CA GLU A 49 -4.17 11.00 -0.50
C GLU A 49 -5.05 9.77 -0.26
N CYS A 50 -4.98 8.78 -1.15
CA CYS A 50 -5.66 7.50 -0.95
C CYS A 50 -5.19 6.81 0.33
N TYR A 51 -3.90 6.86 0.64
CA TYR A 51 -3.36 6.27 1.85
C TYR A 51 -3.81 7.02 3.12
N GLU A 52 -3.81 8.36 3.10
CA GLU A 52 -4.36 9.17 4.19
C GLU A 52 -5.83 8.85 4.47
N LEU A 53 -6.65 8.77 3.42
CA LEU A 53 -8.06 8.37 3.53
C LEU A 53 -8.21 6.96 4.12
N ALA A 54 -7.33 6.03 3.75
CA ALA A 54 -7.33 4.69 4.31
C ALA A 54 -7.10 4.71 5.83
N GLU A 55 -6.18 5.55 6.33
CA GLU A 55 -5.93 5.71 7.76
C GLU A 55 -7.12 6.36 8.49
N GLU A 56 -7.77 7.35 7.88
CA GLU A 56 -8.99 7.94 8.44
C GLU A 56 -10.14 6.94 8.53
N PHE A 57 -10.36 6.13 7.49
CA PHE A 57 -11.38 5.07 7.53
C PHE A 57 -11.06 4.00 8.57
N ALA A 58 -9.78 3.69 8.80
CA ALA A 58 -9.37 2.77 9.86
C ALA A 58 -9.74 3.33 11.24
N LYS A 59 -9.46 4.62 11.50
CA LYS A 59 -9.85 5.31 12.75
C LYS A 59 -11.37 5.32 12.97
N GLN A 60 -12.14 5.38 11.89
CA GLN A 60 -13.61 5.33 11.91
C GLN A 60 -14.19 3.91 11.97
N ASN A 61 -13.38 2.87 12.18
CA ASN A 61 -13.78 1.45 12.12
C ASN A 61 -14.40 1.00 10.78
N LYS A 62 -14.20 1.75 9.69
CA LYS A 62 -14.64 1.42 8.33
C LYS A 62 -13.58 0.58 7.62
N GLN A 63 -13.31 -0.62 8.14
CA GLN A 63 -12.19 -1.47 7.71
C GLN A 63 -12.22 -1.83 6.21
N ASN A 64 -13.41 -2.04 5.64
CA ASN A 64 -13.54 -2.35 4.22
C ASN A 64 -13.07 -1.20 3.32
N LEU A 65 -13.47 0.03 3.64
CA LEU A 65 -13.05 1.22 2.91
C LEU A 65 -11.57 1.49 3.10
N SER A 66 -11.08 1.38 4.35
CA SER A 66 -9.65 1.48 4.64
C SER A 66 -8.81 0.56 3.74
N LEU A 67 -9.21 -0.71 3.65
CA LEU A 67 -8.50 -1.69 2.83
C LEU A 67 -8.56 -1.37 1.32
N GLN A 68 -9.71 -0.92 0.82
CA GLN A 68 -9.87 -0.57 -0.60
C GLN A 68 -8.93 0.58 -1.00
N TYR A 69 -8.91 1.64 -0.19
CA TYR A 69 -8.06 2.81 -0.45
C TYR A 69 -6.57 2.49 -0.27
N ALA A 70 -6.20 1.65 0.70
CA ALA A 70 -4.83 1.17 0.84
C ALA A 70 -4.36 0.32 -0.35
N LYS A 71 -5.24 -0.56 -0.88
CA LYS A 71 -4.95 -1.34 -2.10
C LYS A 71 -4.79 -0.44 -3.33
N LEU A 72 -5.62 0.60 -3.43
CA LEU A 72 -5.57 1.56 -4.53
C LEU A 72 -4.23 2.31 -4.54
N SER A 73 -3.82 2.83 -3.37
CA SER A 73 -2.51 3.47 -3.19
C SER A 73 -1.36 2.53 -3.59
N ALA A 74 -1.36 1.29 -3.07
CA ALA A 74 -0.32 0.32 -3.39
C ALA A 74 -0.26 -0.04 -4.89
N LYS A 75 -1.41 -0.07 -5.58
CA LYS A 75 -1.48 -0.33 -7.03
C LYS A 75 -0.87 0.83 -7.82
N MET A 76 -1.18 2.08 -7.47
CA MET A 76 -0.64 3.27 -8.14
C MET A 76 0.88 3.36 -8.01
N LEU A 77 1.42 2.92 -6.87
CA LEU A 77 2.85 2.94 -6.58
C LEU A 77 3.61 1.72 -7.10
N GLY A 78 2.92 0.77 -7.76
CA GLY A 78 3.54 -0.45 -8.26
C GLY A 78 4.16 -1.33 -7.17
N LEU A 79 3.66 -1.27 -5.93
CA LEU A 79 4.21 -2.06 -4.83
C LEU A 79 4.00 -3.56 -5.09
N SER A 80 5.07 -4.34 -4.88
CA SER A 80 5.05 -5.80 -5.02
C SER A 80 4.13 -6.46 -3.97
N LEU A 81 4.03 -5.86 -2.78
CA LEU A 81 3.18 -6.30 -1.69
C LEU A 81 1.99 -5.36 -1.55
N ARG A 82 0.79 -5.94 -1.65
CA ARG A 82 -0.47 -5.20 -1.49
C ARG A 82 -1.14 -5.61 -0.17
N PRO A 83 -1.86 -4.69 0.50
CA PRO A 83 -2.63 -5.01 1.69
C PRO A 83 -3.64 -6.11 1.38
N LYS A 84 -3.66 -7.18 2.17
CA LYS A 84 -4.58 -8.31 2.00
C LYS A 84 -5.69 -8.25 3.05
N LYS A 85 -6.84 -8.89 2.79
CA LYS A 85 -7.88 -9.01 3.83
C LYS A 85 -7.33 -9.85 4.97
N LEU A 86 -7.86 -9.66 6.18
CA LEU A 86 -7.59 -10.55 7.32
C LEU A 86 -7.95 -12.00 7.01
N SER A 87 -9.05 -12.24 6.27
CA SER A 87 -9.42 -13.57 5.76
C SER A 87 -8.31 -14.19 4.89
N ASP A 88 -7.71 -13.39 4.01
CA ASP A 88 -6.65 -13.84 3.13
C ASP A 88 -5.38 -14.20 3.93
N LEU A 89 -5.13 -13.55 5.07
CA LEU A 89 -3.98 -13.88 5.94
C LEU A 89 -4.14 -15.23 6.62
N ASP A 90 -5.35 -15.58 7.04
CA ASP A 90 -5.60 -16.88 7.67
C ASP A 90 -5.55 -18.02 6.66
N GLU A 91 -6.03 -17.77 5.43
CA GLU A 91 -5.88 -18.69 4.31
C GLU A 91 -4.41 -18.88 3.91
N ILE A 92 -3.63 -17.80 3.87
CA ILE A 92 -2.17 -17.86 3.63
C ILE A 92 -1.45 -18.64 4.74
N LYS A 93 -1.82 -18.44 6.01
CA LYS A 93 -1.22 -19.21 7.13
C LYS A 93 -1.53 -20.69 7.01
N ARG A 94 -2.76 -21.05 6.63
CA ARG A 94 -3.17 -22.44 6.41
C ARG A 94 -2.35 -23.08 5.28
N VAL A 95 -2.28 -22.43 4.11
CA VAL A 95 -1.50 -22.92 2.97
C VAL A 95 0.00 -23.04 3.30
N LEU A 96 0.56 -22.09 4.05
CA LEU A 96 1.95 -22.17 4.55
C LEU A 96 2.18 -23.34 5.51
N ALA A 97 1.19 -23.70 6.32
CA ALA A 97 1.27 -24.84 7.21
C ALA A 97 1.23 -26.17 6.43
N GLU A 98 0.39 -26.25 5.40
CA GLU A 98 0.29 -27.42 4.51
C GLU A 98 1.59 -27.65 3.72
N LEU A 99 2.18 -26.60 3.12
CA LEU A 99 3.46 -26.69 2.40
C LEU A 99 4.62 -27.12 3.31
N LYS A 100 4.70 -26.57 4.53
CA LYS A 100 5.72 -26.97 5.51
C LYS A 100 5.55 -28.39 6.03
N ALA A 101 4.34 -28.94 5.98
CA ALA A 101 4.09 -30.33 6.35
C ALA A 101 4.56 -31.27 5.23
N GLN A 102 4.39 -30.88 3.97
CA GLN A 102 4.88 -31.65 2.81
C GLN A 102 6.42 -31.66 2.74
N GLU A 103 7.07 -30.52 2.99
CA GLU A 103 8.55 -30.39 3.04
C GLU A 103 9.23 -31.23 4.14
N LYS A 104 8.48 -31.74 5.12
CA LYS A 104 9.01 -32.59 6.20
C LYS A 104 8.84 -34.08 5.94
N VAL A 105 8.10 -34.44 4.89
CA VAL A 105 7.76 -35.82 4.55
C VAL A 105 8.62 -36.33 3.38
N GLU A 106 9.28 -35.43 2.64
CA GLU A 106 10.46 -35.72 1.80
C GLU A 106 11.76 -35.62 2.60
#